data_AF-A0A3B9USQ4-F1
#
_entry.id   AF-A0A3B9USQ4-F1
#
_cell.length_a   1.000
_cell.length_b   1.000
_cell.length_c   1.000
_cell.angle_alpha   90.00
_cell.angle_beta   90.00
_cell.angle_gamma   90.00
#
_symmetry.space_group_name_H-M   'P 1'
#
loop_
_entity.id
_entity.type
_entity.pdbx_description
1 polymer ?
#
loop_
_entity_poly.entity_id
_entity_poly.type
_entity_poly.pdbx_seq_one_letter_code
_entity_poly.pdbx_strand_id
1 'polypeptide(L)'
;MRILVDADACPAKHIIEEVAENFNKELIFYCDLNHVISPSYGEVKYMDSGFQSVDMKIANDTKEKDIIVTQDYGVAAMVLGKGAYAINPT
;
A
#
# COMPACT_ATOMS: atom_id res chain seq x y z
N MET A 1 8.33 -7.71 7.12
CA MET A 1 7.11 -8.03 6.36
C MET A 1 5.97 -7.24 6.92
N ARG A 2 5.73 -6.10 6.27
CA ARG A 2 4.63 -5.17 6.49
C ARG A 2 3.71 -5.22 5.27
N ILE A 3 2.52 -4.68 5.39
CA ILE A 3 1.55 -4.58 4.29
C ILE A 3 1.44 -3.10 3.91
N LEU A 4 1.81 -2.78 2.68
CA LEU A 4 1.75 -1.44 2.11
C LEU A 4 0.66 -1.45 1.04
N VAL A 5 -0.30 -0.54 1.12
CA VAL A 5 -1.45 -0.51 0.22
C VAL A 5 -1.45 0.78 -0.58
N ASP A 6 -1.44 0.64 -1.89
CA ASP A 6 -1.83 1.70 -2.82
C ASP A 6 -3.36 1.88 -2.73
N ALA A 7 -3.79 2.94 -2.05
CA ALA A 7 -5.15 3.08 -1.56
C ALA A 7 -6.03 3.98 -2.44
N ASP A 8 -5.50 4.57 -3.52
CA ASP A 8 -6.25 5.45 -4.42
C ASP A 8 -7.35 4.70 -5.19
N ALA A 9 -7.14 3.41 -5.49
CA ALA A 9 -8.12 2.60 -6.23
C ALA A 9 -8.37 1.19 -5.65
N CYS A 10 -8.00 0.93 -4.40
CA CYS A 10 -8.15 -0.41 -3.80
C CYS A 10 -9.60 -0.70 -3.34
N PRO A 11 -10.33 -1.66 -3.93
CA PRO A 11 -11.72 -1.98 -3.56
C PRO A 11 -11.84 -2.81 -2.27
N ALA A 12 -10.77 -3.52 -1.89
CA ALA A 12 -10.79 -4.54 -0.84
C ALA A 12 -10.13 -4.09 0.49
N LYS A 13 -10.15 -2.78 0.79
CA LYS A 13 -9.49 -2.20 1.98
C LYS A 13 -9.89 -2.91 3.29
N HIS A 14 -11.17 -3.19 3.49
CA HIS A 14 -11.69 -3.87 4.69
C HIS A 14 -11.11 -5.27 4.90
N ILE A 15 -10.96 -6.06 3.82
CA ILE A 15 -10.36 -7.41 3.90
C ILE A 15 -8.88 -7.29 4.29
N ILE A 16 -8.18 -6.29 3.73
CA ILE A 16 -6.77 -6.07 4.02
C ILE A 16 -6.58 -5.66 5.49
N GLU A 17 -7.45 -4.80 6.02
CA GLU A 17 -7.47 -4.43 7.45
C GLU A 17 -7.66 -5.66 8.33
N GLU A 18 -8.72 -6.45 8.09
CA GLU A 18 -9.03 -7.65 8.87
C GLU A 18 -7.88 -8.66 8.84
N VAL A 19 -7.29 -8.91 7.68
CA VAL A 19 -6.15 -9.82 7.55
C VAL A 19 -4.92 -9.25 8.26
N ALA A 20 -4.62 -7.96 8.10
CA ALA A 20 -3.47 -7.36 8.77
C ALA A 20 -3.61 -7.42 10.30
N GLU A 21 -4.79 -7.14 10.82
CA GLU A 21 -5.11 -7.20 12.25
C GLU A 21 -5.00 -8.64 12.78
N ASN A 22 -5.64 -9.60 12.10
CA ASN A 22 -5.63 -11.02 12.49
C ASN A 22 -4.20 -11.61 12.55
N PHE A 23 -3.31 -11.15 11.67
CA PHE A 23 -1.91 -11.59 11.64
C PHE A 23 -0.95 -10.64 12.37
N ASN A 24 -1.48 -9.59 13.04
CA ASN A 24 -0.74 -8.53 13.72
C ASN A 24 0.43 -7.98 12.87
N LYS A 25 0.12 -7.59 11.63
CA LYS A 25 1.08 -7.03 10.68
C LYS A 25 0.87 -5.54 10.56
N GLU A 26 1.96 -4.79 10.60
CA GLU A 26 1.95 -3.35 10.30
C GLU A 26 1.32 -3.11 8.93
N LEU A 27 0.27 -2.29 8.90
CA LEU A 27 -0.50 -1.93 7.71
C LEU A 27 -0.39 -0.42 7.47
N ILE A 28 0.00 -0.03 6.26
CA ILE A 28 0.15 1.36 5.86
C ILE A 28 -0.58 1.59 4.54
N PHE A 29 -1.58 2.45 4.56
CA PHE A 29 -2.25 2.95 3.37
C PHE A 29 -1.53 4.19 2.84
N TYR A 30 -1.32 4.25 1.53
CA TYR A 30 -0.80 5.41 0.83
C TYR A 30 -1.88 5.93 -0.10
N CYS A 31 -2.25 7.21 0.04
CA CYS A 31 -3.23 7.85 -0.83
C CYS A 31 -2.92 9.33 -1.02
N ASP A 32 -3.49 9.91 -2.06
CA ASP A 32 -3.48 11.35 -2.25
C ASP A 32 -4.44 12.07 -1.27
N LEU A 33 -4.37 13.39 -1.25
CA LEU A 33 -5.25 14.25 -0.44
C LEU A 33 -6.72 14.26 -0.91
N ASN A 34 -7.03 13.73 -2.09
CA ASN A 34 -8.39 13.70 -2.62
C ASN A 34 -9.22 12.56 -2.01
N HIS A 35 -8.56 11.56 -1.41
CA HIS A 35 -9.19 10.41 -0.80
C HIS A 35 -9.04 10.44 0.73
N VAL A 36 -10.11 10.79 1.45
CA VAL A 36 -10.12 10.66 2.92
C VAL A 36 -10.37 9.20 3.30
N ILE A 37 -9.37 8.56 3.88
CA ILE A 37 -9.45 7.17 4.36
C ILE A 37 -9.37 7.18 5.89
N SER A 38 -10.29 6.48 6.53
CA SER A 38 -10.32 6.28 7.99
C SER A 38 -10.37 4.78 8.28
N PRO A 39 -9.21 4.10 8.27
CA PRO A 39 -9.15 2.66 8.50
C PRO A 39 -9.41 2.34 9.97
N SER A 40 -9.95 1.16 10.22
CA SER A 40 -10.13 0.62 11.58
C SER A 40 -8.82 0.08 12.16
N TYR A 41 -7.90 -0.33 11.29
CA TYR A 41 -6.56 -0.82 11.63
C TYR A 41 -5.53 -0.31 10.62
N GLY A 42 -4.34 0.05 11.10
CA GLY A 42 -3.24 0.55 10.28
C GLY A 42 -3.15 2.09 10.22
N GLU A 43 -2.08 2.56 9.57
CA GLU A 43 -1.78 3.98 9.42
C GLU A 43 -2.12 4.46 8.00
N VAL A 44 -2.45 5.75 7.86
CA VAL A 44 -2.62 6.39 6.55
C VAL A 44 -1.54 7.44 6.34
N LYS A 45 -0.83 7.35 5.22
CA LYS A 45 0.16 8.32 4.77
C LYS A 45 -0.39 9.07 3.56
N TYR A 46 -0.79 10.31 3.79
CA TYR A 46 -1.27 11.22 2.76
C TYR A 46 -0.11 11.84 1.99
N MET A 47 -0.15 11.76 0.66
CA MET A 47 0.80 12.42 -0.21
C MET A 47 0.18 13.66 -0.86
N ASP A 48 0.98 14.72 -1.00
CA ASP A 48 0.58 15.86 -1.82
C ASP A 48 0.33 15.41 -3.27
N SER A 49 -0.55 16.15 -3.98
CA SER A 49 -1.02 15.86 -5.34
C SER A 49 0.04 16.06 -6.44
N GLY A 50 1.31 15.80 -6.14
CA GLY A 50 2.39 15.72 -7.10
C GLY A 50 2.32 14.46 -7.95
N PHE A 51 2.76 14.54 -9.20
CA PHE A 51 2.78 13.41 -10.14
C PHE A 51 3.54 12.21 -9.53
N GLN A 52 2.86 11.05 -9.45
CA GLN A 52 3.40 9.77 -8.93
C GLN A 52 3.95 9.83 -7.51
N SER A 53 3.46 10.75 -6.66
CA SER A 53 3.93 10.91 -5.28
C SER A 53 3.69 9.65 -4.45
N VAL A 54 2.52 9.00 -4.62
CA VAL A 54 2.14 7.74 -3.98
C VAL A 54 3.05 6.59 -4.43
N ASP A 55 3.15 6.34 -5.74
CA ASP A 55 3.98 5.28 -6.34
C ASP A 55 5.42 5.31 -5.82
N MET A 56 6.05 6.49 -5.91
CA MET A 56 7.43 6.69 -5.50
C MET A 56 7.59 6.53 -3.99
N LYS A 57 6.60 6.95 -3.20
CA LYS A 57 6.63 6.78 -1.76
C LYS A 57 6.55 5.31 -1.36
N ILE A 58 5.64 4.54 -1.97
CA ILE A 58 5.54 3.09 -1.76
C ILE A 58 6.88 2.43 -2.11
N ALA A 59 7.42 2.71 -3.29
CA ALA A 59 8.70 2.15 -3.73
C ALA A 59 9.84 2.49 -2.75
N ASN A 60 9.90 3.73 -2.26
CA ASN A 60 10.93 4.17 -1.32
C ASN A 60 10.78 3.54 0.08
N ASP A 61 9.56 3.45 0.60
CA ASP A 61 9.29 2.88 1.92
C ASP A 61 9.39 1.35 1.94
N THR A 62 9.29 0.70 0.78
CA THR A 62 9.36 -0.77 0.61
C THR A 62 10.70 -1.33 1.09
N LYS A 63 10.61 -2.38 1.92
CA LYS A 63 11.76 -3.20 2.33
C LYS A 63 11.61 -4.62 1.78
N GLU A 64 12.71 -5.36 1.78
CA GLU A 64 12.72 -6.78 1.40
C GLU A 64 11.65 -7.55 2.20
N LYS A 65 10.91 -8.41 1.51
CA LYS A 65 9.81 -9.23 2.06
C LYS A 65 8.60 -8.45 2.57
N ASP A 66 8.44 -7.16 2.27
CA ASP A 66 7.15 -6.49 2.45
C ASP A 66 6.14 -6.97 1.39
N ILE A 67 4.85 -6.80 1.68
CA ILE A 67 3.74 -7.11 0.76
C ILE A 67 3.14 -5.79 0.31
N ILE A 68 3.11 -5.56 -0.99
CA ILE A 68 2.53 -4.37 -1.60
C ILE A 68 1.24 -4.77 -2.30
N VAL A 69 0.14 -4.17 -1.89
CA VAL A 69 -1.16 -4.30 -2.56
C VAL A 69 -1.29 -3.15 -3.55
N THR A 70 -1.27 -3.46 -4.85
CA THR A 70 -1.38 -2.44 -5.91
C THR A 70 -1.94 -3.07 -7.19
N GLN A 71 -2.65 -2.25 -7.98
CA GLN A 71 -3.04 -2.59 -9.35
C GLN A 71 -2.07 -1.99 -10.39
N ASP A 72 -1.12 -1.17 -9.97
CA ASP A 72 -0.15 -0.52 -10.85
C ASP A 72 1.04 -1.46 -11.15
N TYR A 73 1.22 -1.80 -12.43
CA TYR A 73 2.32 -2.66 -12.87
C TYR A 73 3.71 -2.03 -12.70
N GLY A 74 3.81 -0.71 -12.78
CA GLY A 74 5.05 0.03 -12.53
C GLY A 74 5.46 -0.08 -11.06
N VAL A 75 4.54 0.18 -10.13
CA VAL A 75 4.76 0.00 -8.69
C VAL A 75 5.14 -1.46 -8.40
N ALA A 76 4.38 -2.43 -8.94
CA ALA A 76 4.68 -3.85 -8.79
C ALA A 76 6.10 -4.20 -9.27
N ALA A 77 6.52 -3.69 -10.43
CA ALA A 77 7.87 -3.93 -10.95
C ALA A 77 8.96 -3.34 -10.03
N MET A 78 8.76 -2.12 -9.53
CA MET A 78 9.71 -1.46 -8.63
C MET A 78 9.90 -2.24 -7.31
N VAL A 79 8.81 -2.74 -6.72
CA VAL A 79 8.85 -3.41 -5.41
C VAL A 79 9.37 -4.84 -5.52
N LEU A 80 9.04 -5.55 -6.61
CA LEU A 80 9.63 -6.86 -6.92
C LEU A 80 11.15 -6.77 -7.07
N GLY A 81 11.65 -5.71 -7.73
CA GLY A 81 13.09 -5.44 -7.84
C GLY A 81 13.81 -5.23 -6.49
N LYS A 82 13.06 -4.93 -5.41
CA LYS A 82 13.56 -4.79 -4.04
C LYS A 82 13.45 -6.06 -3.20
N GLY A 83 13.02 -7.17 -3.78
CA GLY A 83 12.78 -8.43 -3.06
C GLY A 83 11.52 -8.41 -2.18
N ALA A 84 10.60 -7.49 -2.45
CA ALA A 84 9.27 -7.49 -1.85
C ALA A 84 8.29 -8.30 -2.71
N TYR A 85 7.07 -8.50 -2.20
CA TYR A 85 5.98 -9.16 -2.91
C TYR A 85 4.97 -8.12 -3.40
N ALA A 86 4.38 -8.37 -4.56
CA ALA A 86 3.27 -7.57 -5.09
C ALA A 86 2.02 -8.45 -5.23
N ILE A 87 0.87 -7.92 -4.83
CA ILE A 87 -0.43 -8.60 -4.96
C ILE A 87 -1.45 -7.63 -5.55
N ASN A 88 -2.23 -8.12 -6.51
CA ASN A 88 -3.38 -7.40 -7.04
C ASN A 88 -4.60 -7.65 -6.13
N PRO A 89 -5.35 -6.63 -5.70
CA PRO A 89 -6.54 -6.78 -4.86
C PRO A 89 -7.78 -7.31 -5.61
N THR A 90 -7.63 -7.77 -6.86
CA THR A 90 -8.71 -8.21 -7.76
C THR A 90 -8.35 -9.49 -8.50
#